data_AF-A0A0K9P2V6-F1
#
_entry.id   AF-A0A0K9P2V6-F1
#
_cell.length_a   1.000
_cell.length_b   1.000
_cell.length_c   1.000
_cell.angle_alpha   90.00
_cell.angle_beta   90.00
_cell.angle_gamma   90.00
#
_symmetry.space_group_name_H-M   'P 1'
#
loop_
_entity.id
_entity.type
_entity.pdbx_description
1 polymer ?
#
loop_
_entity_poly.entity_id
_entity_poly.type
_entity_poly.pdbx_seq_one_letter_code
_entity_poly.pdbx_strand_id
1 'polypeptide(L)'
;MGMMKSSSYKKVSTPSRPRGCVPMLVGSVDDKEEKEMILVQIRLLKHPIIRLMLEMSEKEFGYDQKGIINIPCDLAYFKRLLNSL
;
A
#
# COMPACT_ATOMS: atom_id res chain seq x y z
N MET A 1 -18.73 -7.56 -29.59
CA MET A 1 -18.04 -7.82 -28.30
C MET A 1 -16.90 -6.83 -28.14
N GLY A 2 -17.01 -5.89 -27.21
CA GLY A 2 -15.97 -4.88 -26.96
C GLY A 2 -14.79 -5.49 -26.20
N MET A 3 -13.59 -5.35 -26.75
CA MET A 3 -12.34 -5.83 -26.15
C MET A 3 -12.01 -5.00 -24.90
N MET A 4 -11.88 -5.68 -23.76
CA MET A 4 -11.46 -5.11 -22.49
C MET A 4 -9.99 -4.68 -22.60
N LYS A 5 -9.69 -3.41 -22.30
CA LYS A 5 -8.33 -2.87 -22.26
C LYS A 5 -7.59 -3.47 -21.06
N SER A 6 -6.53 -4.22 -21.34
CA SER A 6 -5.63 -4.83 -20.36
C SER A 6 -4.84 -3.75 -19.63
N SER A 7 -5.25 -3.45 -18.39
CA SER A 7 -4.46 -2.65 -17.45
C SER A 7 -3.21 -3.45 -17.08
N SER A 8 -2.06 -2.95 -17.51
CA SER A 8 -0.74 -3.57 -17.35
C SER A 8 -0.28 -3.44 -15.91
N TYR A 9 -0.75 -4.33 -15.04
CA TYR A 9 -0.08 -4.58 -13.77
C TYR A 9 1.22 -5.33 -14.07
N LYS A 10 2.37 -4.66 -13.94
CA LYS A 10 3.69 -5.31 -13.95
C LYS A 10 3.61 -6.53 -13.02
N LYS A 11 3.70 -7.72 -13.61
CA LYS A 11 3.80 -8.99 -12.88
C LYS A 11 5.13 -8.96 -12.12
N VAL A 12 5.09 -8.50 -10.87
CA VAL A 12 6.20 -8.64 -9.93
C VAL A 12 6.44 -10.14 -9.80
N SER A 13 7.53 -10.62 -10.39
CA SER A 13 8.11 -11.92 -10.08
C SER A 13 8.15 -12.02 -8.56
N THR A 14 7.57 -13.05 -7.96
CA THR A 14 7.57 -13.20 -6.51
C THR A 14 8.93 -13.74 -6.05
N PRO A 15 9.89 -12.91 -5.58
CA PRO A 15 10.85 -13.42 -4.60
C PRO A 15 10.01 -13.89 -3.41
N SER A 16 10.42 -14.96 -2.73
CA SER A 16 9.68 -15.55 -1.60
C SER A 16 9.16 -14.42 -0.70
N ARG A 17 7.85 -14.15 -0.72
CA ARG A 17 7.26 -13.10 0.10
C ARG A 17 7.65 -13.42 1.55
N PRO A 18 8.44 -12.57 2.22
CA PRO A 18 8.81 -12.85 3.59
C PRO A 18 7.52 -13.03 4.38
N ARG A 19 7.41 -14.18 5.06
CA ARG A 19 6.22 -14.48 5.86
C ARG A 19 6.06 -13.37 6.90
N GLY A 20 4.81 -12.93 7.10
CA GLY A 20 4.52 -11.85 8.04
C GLY A 20 4.72 -10.45 7.51
N CYS A 21 4.71 -10.24 6.19
CA CYS A 21 4.62 -8.90 5.58
C CYS A 21 3.32 -8.72 4.78
N VAL A 22 2.80 -7.50 4.78
CA VAL A 22 1.64 -7.06 3.99
C VAL A 22 2.11 -6.00 2.98
N PRO A 23 1.76 -6.13 1.69
CA PRO A 23 2.06 -5.10 0.71
C PRO A 23 1.14 -3.90 0.88
N MET A 24 1.74 -2.71 0.94
CA MET A 24 1.06 -1.43 0.97
C MET A 24 1.51 -0.58 -0.21
N LEU A 25 0.57 -0.08 -1.02
CA LEU A 25 0.84 0.91 -2.06
C LEU A 25 0.73 2.30 -1.44
N VAL A 26 1.83 3.03 -1.35
CA VAL A 26 1.91 4.31 -0.64
C VAL A 26 2.14 5.44 -1.62
N GLY A 27 1.32 6.48 -1.53
CA GLY A 27 1.47 7.74 -2.24
C GLY A 27 0.21 8.59 -2.09
N SER A 28 0.24 9.82 -2.58
CA SER A 28 -0.95 10.68 -2.54
C SER A 28 -2.11 10.14 -3.36
N VAL A 29 -3.31 10.62 -3.05
CA VAL A 29 -4.53 10.26 -3.79
C VAL A 29 -4.43 10.72 -5.25
N ASP A 30 -3.75 11.84 -5.50
CA ASP A 30 -3.50 12.36 -6.83
C ASP A 30 -2.64 11.41 -7.68
N ASP A 31 -3.17 11.00 -8.83
CA ASP A 31 -2.49 10.10 -9.79
C ASP A 31 -1.24 10.71 -10.45
N LYS A 32 -0.87 11.94 -10.08
CA LYS A 32 0.33 12.63 -10.55
C LYS A 32 1.56 12.37 -9.70
N GLU A 33 1.39 11.87 -8.48
CA GLU A 33 2.50 11.57 -7.57
C GLU A 33 2.90 10.10 -7.64
N GLU A 34 4.18 9.83 -7.42
CA GLU A 34 4.72 8.48 -7.45
C GLU A 34 4.16 7.65 -6.28
N LYS A 35 3.64 6.46 -6.62
CA LYS A 35 3.21 5.45 -5.66
C LYS A 35 4.21 4.31 -5.64
N GLU A 36 4.58 3.84 -4.45
CA GLU A 36 5.51 2.71 -4.29
C GLU A 36 4.90 1.61 -3.42
N MET A 37 5.15 0.35 -3.81
CA MET A 37 4.73 -0.80 -3.02
C MET A 37 5.78 -1.14 -1.97
N ILE A 38 5.42 -0.98 -0.69
CA ILE A 38 6.27 -1.24 0.46
C ILE A 38 5.73 -2.48 1.19
N LEU A 39 6.63 -3.41 1.55
CA LEU A 39 6.29 -4.56 2.38
C LEU A 39 6.43 -4.19 3.85
N VAL A 40 5.30 -4.16 4.56
CA VAL A 40 5.24 -3.78 5.97
C VAL A 40 5.04 -5.02 6.83
N GLN A 41 5.85 -5.17 7.89
CA GLN A 41 5.69 -6.30 8.80
C GLN A 41 4.34 -6.24 9.53
N ILE A 42 3.67 -7.38 9.67
CA ILE A 42 2.36 -7.49 10.36
C ILE A 42 2.41 -7.01 11.81
N ARG A 43 3.60 -7.03 12.44
CA ARG A 43 3.80 -6.54 13.81
C ARG A 43 3.61 -5.02 13.90
N LEU A 44 4.00 -4.29 12.86
CA LEU A 44 3.87 -2.83 12.79
C LEU A 44 2.41 -2.38 12.60
N LEU A 45 1.53 -3.25 12.07
CA LEU A 45 0.10 -2.95 11.92
C LEU A 45 -0.60 -2.69 13.24
N LYS A 46 -0.02 -3.15 14.36
CA LYS A 46 -0.53 -2.87 15.71
C LYS A 46 -0.10 -1.50 16.24
N HIS A 47 0.87 -0.85 15.61
CA HIS A 47 1.32 0.46 16.05
C HIS A 47 0.22 1.51 15.80
N PRO A 48 -0.10 2.39 16.76
CA PRO A 48 -1.21 3.35 16.64
C PRO A 48 -1.15 4.20 15.37
N ILE A 49 0.04 4.65 14.98
CA ILE A 49 0.22 5.45 13.76
C ILE A 49 -0.13 4.68 12.48
N ILE A 50 0.22 3.39 12.41
CA ILE A 50 -0.08 2.56 11.25
C ILE A 50 -1.58 2.28 11.20
N ARG A 51 -2.20 2.07 12.36
CA ARG A 51 -3.66 1.95 12.45
C ARG A 51 -4.38 3.21 11.95
N LEU A 52 -3.91 4.40 12.33
CA LEU A 52 -4.46 5.66 11.79
C LEU A 52 -4.34 5.74 10.27
N MET A 53 -3.23 5.28 9.70
CA MET A 53 -3.05 5.21 8.24
C MET A 53 -4.01 4.21 7.57
N LEU A 54 -4.28 3.08 8.20
CA LEU A 54 -5.28 2.12 7.73
C LEU A 54 -6.70 2.70 7.79
N GLU A 55 -7.04 3.47 8.83
CA GLU A 55 -8.32 4.16 8.93
C GLU A 55 -8.48 5.25 7.86
N MET A 56 -7.40 5.96 7.52
CA MET A 56 -7.40 6.88 6.37
C MET A 56 -7.60 6.14 5.04
N SER A 57 -6.91 5.01 4.87
CA SER A 57 -7.07 4.14 3.71
C SER A 57 -8.50 3.63 3.55
N GLU A 58 -9.12 3.19 4.64
CA GLU A 58 -10.51 2.75 4.66
C GLU A 58 -11.46 3.87 4.24
N LYS A 59 -11.29 5.08 4.78
CA LYS A 59 -12.17 6.21 4.45
C LYS A 59 -12.07 6.60 2.97
N GLU A 60 -10.89 6.52 2.39
CA GLU A 60 -10.64 6.93 1.01
C GLU A 60 -10.99 5.84 -0.02
N PHE A 61 -10.61 4.59 0.26
CA PHE A 61 -10.66 3.50 -0.71
C PHE A 61 -11.63 2.37 -0.32
N GLY A 62 -12.17 2.39 0.90
CA GLY A 62 -13.00 1.32 1.44
C GLY A 62 -12.24 0.02 1.73
N TYR A 63 -12.99 -1.06 1.98
CA TYR A 63 -12.45 -2.38 2.31
C TYR A 63 -12.27 -3.33 1.10
N ASP A 64 -12.77 -2.97 -0.08
CA ASP A 64 -12.71 -3.82 -1.29
C ASP A 64 -11.32 -3.89 -1.94
N GLN A 65 -10.30 -3.46 -1.22
CA GLN A 65 -8.90 -3.47 -1.65
C GLN A 65 -8.35 -4.90 -1.67
N LYS A 66 -8.27 -5.51 -2.86
CA LYS A 66 -7.86 -6.91 -3.00
C LYS A 66 -6.34 -7.08 -2.92
N GLY A 67 -5.87 -7.51 -1.75
CA GLY A 67 -4.52 -8.05 -1.54
C GLY A 67 -3.38 -7.02 -1.48
N ILE A 68 -3.67 -5.73 -1.65
CA ILE A 68 -2.77 -4.58 -1.48
C ILE A 68 -3.57 -3.50 -0.78
N ILE A 69 -2.97 -2.82 0.21
CA ILE A 69 -3.60 -1.71 0.93
C ILE A 69 -3.03 -0.39 0.39
N ASN A 70 -3.89 0.51 -0.08
CA ASN A 70 -3.53 1.83 -0.58
C ASN A 70 -3.46 2.81 0.59
N ILE A 71 -2.29 3.34 0.90
CA ILE A 71 -2.11 4.31 1.98
C ILE A 71 -2.01 5.70 1.36
N PRO A 72 -3.00 6.59 1.56
CA PRO A 72 -2.98 7.95 1.04
C PRO A 72 -2.04 8.80 1.90
N CYS A 73 -0.75 8.73 1.61
CA CYS A 73 0.31 9.35 2.40
C CYS A 73 1.51 9.67 1.53
N ASP A 74 2.20 10.78 1.82
CA ASP A 74 3.50 11.06 1.21
C ASP A 74 4.47 9.89 1.42
N LEU A 75 5.13 9.49 0.34
CA LEU A 75 5.99 8.33 0.30
C LEU A 75 7.24 8.53 1.17
N ALA A 76 7.82 9.73 1.16
CA ALA A 76 9.02 10.03 1.92
C ALA A 76 8.73 10.02 3.44
N TYR A 77 7.60 10.58 3.84
CA TYR A 77 7.10 10.55 5.20
C TYR A 77 6.88 9.11 5.68
N PHE A 78 6.20 8.28 4.88
CA PHE A 78 5.93 6.90 5.26
C PHE A 78 7.21 6.08 5.45
N LYS A 79 8.20 6.25 4.57
CA LYS A 79 9.52 5.59 4.72
C LYS A 79 10.24 6.02 6.00
N ARG A 80 10.23 7.33 6.30
CA ARG A 80 10.81 7.86 7.56
C ARG A 80 10.09 7.31 8.78
N LEU A 81 8.76 7.24 8.72
CA LEU A 81 7.93 6.68 9.78
C LEU A 81 8.29 5.23 10.04
N LEU A 82 8.35 4.38 9.02
CA LEU A 82 8.72 2.96 9.19
C LEU A 82 10.12 2.79 9.80
N ASN A 83 11.07 3.66 9.49
CA ASN A 83 12.41 3.62 10.08
C ASN A 83 12.44 4.06 11.55
N SER A 84 11.36 4.68 12.05
CA SER A 84 11.24 5.17 13.43
C SER A 84 10.42 4.25 14.35
N LEU A 85 9.83 3.18 13.79
CA LEU A 85 9.02 2.19 14.50
C LEU A 85 9.82 0.91 14.79
#